data_AF-A0A920MKP1-F1
#
_entry.id   AF-A0A920MKP1-F1
#
_cell.length_a   1.000
_cell.length_b   1.000
_cell.length_c   1.000
_cell.angle_alpha   90.00
_cell.angle_beta   90.00
_cell.angle_gamma   90.00
#
_symmetry.space_group_name_H-M   'P 1'
#
loop_
_entity.id
_entity.type
_entity.pdbx_description
1 polymer ?
#
loop_
_entity_poly.entity_id
_entity_poly.type
_entity_poly.pdbx_seq_one_letter_code
_entity_poly.pdbx_strand_id
1 'polypeptide(L)' 'MFSGVLVLGTGLSFCAELNNYDWMHYGNDLGHSKYAPLEQINKNNVHELEVIWDWASIDNQAVI' A
#
# COMPACT_ATOMS: atom_id res chain seq x y z
N MET A 1 15.83 9.44 50.30
CA MET A 1 14.72 8.50 50.00
C MET A 1 14.33 8.71 48.55
N PHE A 2 14.64 7.72 47.69
CA PHE A 2 14.27 7.53 46.25
C PHE A 2 14.59 8.69 45.29
N SER A 3 15.66 8.71 44.47
CA SER A 3 16.19 7.75 43.48
C SER A 3 15.24 7.42 42.31
N GLY A 4 15.68 7.76 41.09
CA GLY A 4 15.33 7.10 39.82
C GLY A 4 14.17 7.74 39.06
N VAL A 5 14.13 7.85 37.72
CA VAL A 5 14.98 7.40 36.62
C VAL A 5 14.64 8.31 35.42
N LEU A 6 15.65 8.73 34.65
CA LEU A 6 15.51 9.37 33.34
C LEU A 6 14.90 8.36 32.36
N VAL A 7 13.63 8.53 31.96
CA VAL A 7 13.07 7.74 30.85
C VAL A 7 13.58 8.34 29.55
N LEU A 8 14.77 7.90 29.13
CA LEU A 8 15.16 7.91 27.72
C LEU A 8 14.30 6.84 27.04
N GLY A 9 13.04 7.20 26.78
CA GLY A 9 12.21 6.46 25.84
C GLY A 9 12.81 6.65 24.48
N THR A 10 13.69 5.72 24.09
CA THR A 10 14.05 5.47 22.71
C THR A 10 12.75 5.47 21.90
N GLY A 11 12.47 6.56 21.20
CA GLY A 11 11.54 6.53 20.08
C GLY A 11 12.17 5.60 19.07
N LEU A 12 11.85 4.32 19.16
CA LEU A 12 11.91 3.44 18.00
C LEU A 12 10.99 4.11 16.99
N SER A 13 11.55 5.01 16.18
CA SER A 13 10.94 5.38 14.91
C SER A 13 10.83 4.07 14.16
N PHE A 14 9.65 3.47 14.19
CA PHE A 14 9.25 2.52 13.17
C PHE A 14 9.15 3.37 11.91
N CYS A 15 10.26 3.56 11.21
CA CYS A 15 10.20 3.95 9.83
C CYS A 15 9.58 2.76 9.13
N ALA A 16 8.26 2.79 8.95
CA ALA A 16 7.60 1.87 8.06
C ALA A 16 8.32 2.01 6.72
N GLU A 17 9.00 0.96 6.30
CA GLU A 17 9.53 0.85 4.96
C GLU A 17 8.35 1.11 4.03
N LEU A 18 8.45 2.16 3.21
CA LEU A 18 7.51 2.39 2.14
C LEU A 18 7.72 1.22 1.19
N ASN A 19 6.91 0.17 1.38
CA ASN A 19 6.80 -0.98 0.48
C ASN A 19 6.20 -0.48 -0.83
N ASN A 20 6.96 0.32 -1.57
CA ASN A 20 6.61 0.74 -2.93
C ASN A 20 6.71 -0.50 -3.80
N TYR A 21 5.58 -1.16 -3.94
CA TYR A 21 5.41 -2.29 -4.83
C TYR A 21 5.01 -1.76 -6.20
N ASP A 22 5.87 -1.97 -7.19
CA ASP A 22 5.65 -1.52 -8.56
C ASP A 22 5.19 -2.67 -9.45
N TRP A 23 4.40 -2.36 -10.48
CA TRP A 23 3.88 -3.31 -11.44
C TRP A 23 4.69 -3.25 -12.74
N MET A 24 5.92 -3.76 -12.69
CA MET A 24 6.90 -3.57 -13.77
C MET A 24 6.58 -4.33 -15.06
N HIS A 25 5.84 -5.43 -14.96
CA HIS A 25 5.50 -6.29 -16.10
C HIS A 25 4.00 -6.48 -16.19
N TYR A 26 3.46 -6.77 -17.39
CA TYR A 26 2.02 -6.93 -17.59
C TYR A 26 1.36 -7.91 -16.61
N GLY A 27 1.99 -9.05 -16.34
CA GLY A 27 1.53 -10.02 -15.33
C GLY A 27 2.38 -10.01 -14.06
N ASN A 28 2.97 -8.85 -13.75
CA ASN A 28 3.81 -8.57 -12.59
C ASN A 28 5.19 -9.26 -12.59
N ASP A 29 5.27 -10.53 -12.99
CA ASP A 29 6.52 -11.28 -13.17
C ASP A 29 6.61 -11.99 -14.53
N LEU A 30 7.77 -12.60 -14.82
CA LEU A 30 8.04 -13.32 -16.06
C LEU A 30 7.15 -14.55 -16.27
N GLY A 31 6.62 -15.13 -15.20
CA GLY A 31 5.65 -16.22 -15.22
C GLY A 31 4.21 -15.74 -15.39
N HIS A 32 3.96 -14.43 -15.46
CA HIS A 32 2.63 -13.84 -15.54
C HIS A 32 1.68 -14.28 -14.41
N SER A 33 2.19 -14.40 -13.18
CA SER A 33 1.36 -14.86 -12.05
C SER A 33 0.18 -13.94 -11.74
N LYS A 34 0.30 -12.64 -12.07
CA LYS A 34 -0.64 -11.57 -11.66
C LYS A 34 -0.81 -11.50 -10.13
N TYR A 35 0.20 -11.95 -9.39
CA TYR A 35 0.21 -11.98 -7.93
C TYR A 35 1.01 -10.81 -7.37
N ALA A 36 0.43 -10.06 -6.43
CA ALA A 36 1.11 -9.03 -5.65
C ALA A 36 1.16 -9.45 -4.17
N PRO A 37 2.34 -9.52 -3.53
CA PRO A 37 2.50 -9.84 -2.11
C PRO A 37 2.18 -8.63 -1.21
N LEU A 38 1.02 -7.99 -1.42
CA LEU A 38 0.53 -6.85 -0.65
C LEU A 38 -0.63 -7.26 0.26
N GLU A 39 -0.49 -7.00 1.56
CA GLU A 39 -1.49 -7.41 2.58
C GLU A 39 -2.30 -6.23 3.16
N GLN A 40 -2.06 -5.00 2.66
CA GLN A 40 -2.77 -3.80 3.12
C GLN A 40 -4.29 -3.93 2.91
N ILE A 41 -4.70 -4.53 1.80
CA ILE A 41 -6.10 -4.85 1.49
C ILE A 41 -6.27 -6.36 1.61
N ASN A 42 -7.24 -6.79 2.40
CA ASN A 42 -7.49 -8.20 2.69
C ASN A 42 -8.99 -8.48 2.88
N LYS A 43 -9.34 -9.76 3.10
CA LYS A 43 -10.73 -10.23 3.25
C LYS A 43 -11.53 -9.46 4.30
N ASN A 44 -10.87 -8.95 5.33
CA ASN A 44 -11.55 -8.29 6.45
C ASN A 44 -11.86 -6.83 6.16
N ASN A 45 -11.12 -6.13 5.29
CA ASN A 45 -11.28 -4.68 5.06
C ASN A 45 -11.65 -4.31 3.61
N VAL A 46 -11.68 -5.28 2.68
CA VAL A 46 -12.03 -5.02 1.26
C VAL A 46 -13.39 -4.34 1.09
N HIS A 47 -14.29 -4.50 2.06
CA HIS A 47 -15.63 -3.91 2.06
C HIS A 47 -15.63 -2.39 2.37
N GLU A 48 -14.50 -1.84 2.81
CA GLU A 48 -14.32 -0.42 3.15
C GLU A 48 -13.70 0.39 2.00
N LEU A 49 -13.44 -0.24 0.85
CA LEU A 49 -12.77 0.42 -0.28
C LEU A 49 -13.69 1.44 -0.96
N GLU A 50 -13.11 2.59 -1.30
CA GLU A 50 -13.76 3.68 -2.01
C GLU A 50 -12.95 4.08 -3.26
N VAL A 51 -13.62 4.68 -4.24
CA VAL A 51 -12.95 5.23 -5.43
C VAL A 51 -12.28 6.54 -5.05
N ILE A 52 -10.94 6.55 -5.09
CA ILE A 52 -10.13 7.73 -4.75
C ILE A 52 -9.86 8.65 -5.93
N TRP A 53 -9.84 8.11 -7.16
CA TRP A 53 -9.71 8.86 -8.39
C TRP A 53 -10.20 8.02 -9.58
N ASP A 54 -10.57 8.70 -10.66
CA ASP A 54 -10.93 8.10 -11.94
C ASP A 54 -10.24 8.89 -13.05
N TRP A 55 -9.88 8.23 -14.14
CA TRP A 55 -9.31 8.84 -15.33
C TRP A 55 -10.13 8.50 -16.56
N ALA A 56 -10.73 9.53 -17.17
CA ALA A 56 -11.42 9.41 -18.44
C ALA A 56 -10.42 9.41 -19.60
N SER A 57 -10.25 8.26 -20.25
CA SER A 57 -9.51 8.18 -21.52
C SER A 57 -10.26 8.93 -22.62
N ILE A 58 -9.51 9.53 -23.54
CA ILE A 58 -10.03 10.26 -24.70
C ILE A 58 -10.89 9.35 -25.59
N ASP A 59 -10.49 8.08 -25.73
CA ASP A 59 -11.21 7.10 -26.54
C ASP A 59 -12.62 6.77 -25.98
N ASN A 60 -12.82 6.97 -24.68
CA ASN A 60 -14.11 6.70 -24.03
C ASN A 60 -15.21 7.67 -24.51
N GLN A 61 -14.84 8.82 -25.08
CA GLN A 61 -15.77 9.78 -25.68
C GLN A 61 -16.09 9.49 -27.15
N ALA A 62 -15.32 8.60 -27.81
CA ALA A 62 -15.49 8.27 -29.22
C ALA A 62 -16.56 7.18 -29.48
N VAL A 63 -17.09 6.56 -28.41
CA VAL A 63 -18.26 5.67 -28.47
C VAL A 63 -19.52 6.52 -28.28
N ILE A 64 -19.94 7.20 -29.35
CA ILE A 64 -21.25 7.89 -29.46
C ILE A 64 -22.05 7.35 -30.64
#